data_AF-A0A0J8GDT6-F1
#
_entry.id   AF-A0A0J8GDT6-F1
#
_cell.length_a   1.000
_cell.length_b   1.000
_cell.length_c   1.000
_cell.angle_alpha   90.00
_cell.angle_beta   90.00
_cell.angle_gamma   90.00
#
_symmetry.space_group_name_H-M   'P 1'
#
loop_
_entity.id
_entity.type
_entity.pdbx_description
1 polymer ?
#
loop_
_entity_poly.entity_id
_entity_poly.type
_entity_poly.pdbx_seq_one_letter_code
_entity_poly.pdbx_strand_id
1 'polypeptide(L)'
;MVGGITILKRIIYIGEVAGDAIYFDTKQKQPLKAKKSKLLSNQKSKNSSRYIIYILLTLFMLGSIFHLLGNINDFYGVYTVATLLRLCTIWFLEFVCLTFFTHRILYKNLKDVEPASKHELGQAIRSNNIWNIFSDKKVTTSKKIIAWIVTLAIAFASIGVIYVLYKTNEDGYLLGHAIGNEIFALLFYGFLLFILYYIIWENNLIRWLDIVGKYQKRKLDK
;
A
#
# COMPACT_ATOMS: atom_id res chain seq x y z
N MET A 1 -29.51 2.72 -4.20
CA MET A 1 -28.24 3.37 -3.77
C MET A 1 -27.14 2.94 -4.73
N VAL A 2 -26.86 3.76 -5.74
CA VAL A 2 -25.80 3.46 -6.71
C VAL A 2 -24.47 3.86 -6.07
N GLY A 3 -23.72 2.85 -5.64
CA GLY A 3 -22.33 3.00 -5.22
C GLY A 3 -21.51 3.43 -6.42
N GLY A 4 -21.45 4.74 -6.67
CA GLY A 4 -20.51 5.31 -7.62
C GLY A 4 -19.12 4.85 -7.22
N ILE A 5 -18.43 4.20 -8.15
CA ILE A 5 -17.03 3.85 -8.04
C ILE A 5 -16.26 5.18 -8.01
N THR A 6 -16.16 5.81 -6.84
CA THR A 6 -15.10 6.78 -6.61
C THR A 6 -13.81 5.98 -6.61
N ILE A 7 -13.11 6.05 -7.74
CA ILE A 7 -11.80 5.45 -7.98
C ILE A 7 -10.86 5.76 -6.80
N LEU A 8 -10.98 6.94 -6.19
CA LEU A 8 -10.25 7.37 -4.99
C LEU A 8 -10.98 7.05 -3.68
N LYS A 9 -10.26 6.55 -2.66
CA LYS A 9 -10.83 6.27 -1.34
C LYS A 9 -11.34 7.55 -0.67
N ARG A 10 -12.60 7.56 -0.24
CA ARG A 10 -13.22 8.71 0.45
C ARG A 10 -12.63 8.97 1.83
N ILE A 11 -12.40 7.91 2.60
CA ILE A 11 -11.93 7.97 3.98
C ILE A 11 -10.42 7.71 3.99
N ILE A 12 -9.66 8.68 4.49
CA ILE A 12 -8.19 8.61 4.54
C ILE A 12 -7.76 8.29 5.97
N TYR A 13 -6.88 7.31 6.13
CA TYR A 13 -6.26 7.02 7.41
C TYR A 13 -5.23 8.11 7.77
N ILE A 14 -5.37 8.73 8.94
CA ILE A 14 -4.50 9.82 9.39
C ILE A 14 -3.44 9.34 10.37
N GLY A 15 -3.80 8.51 11.34
CA GLY A 15 -2.90 8.06 12.38
C GLY A 15 -3.64 7.40 13.53
N GLU A 16 -2.98 7.27 14.68
CA GLU A 16 -3.51 6.56 15.84
C GLU A 16 -3.43 7.41 17.11
N VAL A 17 -4.47 7.32 17.94
CA VAL A 17 -4.57 8.02 19.22
C VAL A 17 -5.27 7.13 20.23
N ALA A 18 -4.67 6.97 21.41
CA ALA A 18 -5.28 6.28 22.56
C ALA A 18 -5.87 4.88 22.27
N GLY A 19 -5.33 4.15 21.28
CA GLY A 19 -5.81 2.81 20.90
C GLY A 19 -6.87 2.82 19.79
N ASP A 20 -7.27 3.99 19.31
CA ASP A 20 -8.17 4.18 18.17
C ASP A 20 -7.41 4.63 16.92
N ALA A 21 -7.95 4.26 15.77
CA ALA A 21 -7.49 4.74 14.48
C ALA A 21 -8.31 5.97 14.09
N ILE A 22 -7.61 7.04 13.73
CA ILE A 22 -8.20 8.30 13.30
C ILE A 22 -8.14 8.39 11.78
N TYR A 23 -9.27 8.74 11.20
CA TYR A 23 -9.49 8.92 9.78
C TYR A 23 -10.02 10.31 9.49
N PHE A 24 -10.01 10.68 8.22
CA PHE A 24 -10.62 11.90 7.73
C PHE A 24 -11.55 11.59 6.57
N ASP A 25 -12.82 11.97 6.71
CA ASP A 25 -13.78 11.89 5.62
C ASP A 25 -13.60 13.09 4.68
N THR A 26 -13.09 12.85 3.48
CA THR A 26 -12.85 13.93 2.51
C THR A 26 -14.13 14.54 1.93
N LYS A 27 -15.28 13.84 2.00
CA LYS A 27 -16.57 14.34 1.51
C LYS A 27 -17.26 15.22 2.57
N GLN A 28 -17.35 14.71 3.80
CA GLN A 28 -17.97 15.44 4.92
C GLN A 28 -16.99 16.40 5.62
N LYS A 29 -15.71 16.35 5.28
CA LYS A 29 -14.61 17.18 5.83
C LYS A 29 -14.48 17.10 7.35
N GLN A 30 -14.87 15.96 7.93
CA GLN A 30 -14.82 15.72 9.37
C GLN A 30 -13.87 14.58 9.72
N PRO A 31 -13.16 14.67 10.85
CA PRO A 31 -12.37 13.58 11.36
C PRO A 31 -13.29 12.51 11.97
N LEU A 32 -12.93 11.25 11.78
CA LEU A 32 -13.64 10.07 12.27
C LEU A 32 -12.67 9.26 13.12
N LYS A 33 -13.18 8.59 14.15
CA LYS A 33 -12.43 7.60 14.91
C LYS A 33 -13.11 6.25 14.78
N ALA A 34 -12.31 5.19 14.74
CA ALA A 34 -12.80 3.83 14.84
C ALA A 34 -11.84 3.01 15.71
N LYS A 35 -12.39 2.00 16.37
CA LYS A 35 -11.57 1.05 17.12
C LYS A 35 -10.53 0.43 16.20
N LYS A 36 -9.31 0.31 16.71
CA LYS A 36 -8.22 -0.33 16.00
C LYS A 36 -8.53 -1.81 15.71
N SER A 37 -8.14 -2.30 14.53
CA SER A 37 -8.20 -3.74 14.28
C SER A 37 -7.19 -4.46 15.19
N LYS A 38 -7.52 -5.68 15.64
CA LYS A 38 -6.58 -6.50 16.44
C LYS A 38 -5.21 -6.64 15.75
N LEU A 39 -5.19 -6.68 14.42
CA LEU A 39 -3.99 -6.78 13.60
C LEU A 39 -3.12 -5.51 13.65
N LEU A 40 -3.74 -4.34 13.74
CA LEU A 40 -3.02 -3.08 13.83
C LEU A 40 -2.47 -2.86 15.27
N SER A 41 -3.08 -3.43 16.32
CA SER A 41 -2.75 -3.11 17.73
C SER A 41 -1.31 -3.43 18.16
N ASN A 42 -0.56 -2.40 18.57
CA ASN A 42 0.85 -2.51 19.00
C ASN A 42 1.03 -2.80 20.50
N GLN A 43 -0.03 -2.76 21.31
CA GLN A 43 0.05 -2.91 22.77
C GLN A 43 0.29 -4.35 23.27
N LYS A 44 0.27 -5.36 22.38
CA LYS A 44 0.76 -6.73 22.64
C LYS A 44 2.00 -7.03 21.78
N SER A 45 3.02 -6.18 21.90
CA SER A 45 4.11 -5.98 20.92
C SER A 45 5.05 -7.17 20.66
N LYS A 46 4.87 -8.34 21.31
CA LYS A 46 5.61 -9.57 20.97
C LYS A 46 4.87 -10.52 20.03
N ASN A 47 3.54 -10.43 19.93
CA ASN A 47 2.72 -11.31 19.08
C ASN A 47 2.23 -10.61 17.80
N SER A 48 1.89 -9.32 17.82
CA SER A 48 1.34 -8.62 16.64
C SER A 48 2.38 -8.38 15.52
N SER A 49 3.63 -8.08 15.90
CA SER A 49 4.75 -8.01 14.96
C SER A 49 5.00 -9.34 14.26
N ARG A 50 4.82 -10.47 14.96
CA ARG A 50 4.88 -11.80 14.33
C ARG A 50 3.80 -11.98 13.30
N TYR A 51 2.58 -11.48 13.48
CA TYR A 51 1.53 -11.59 12.46
C TYR A 51 1.85 -10.76 11.21
N ILE A 52 2.40 -9.55 11.34
CA ILE A 52 2.84 -8.75 10.18
C ILE A 52 4.02 -9.44 9.49
N ILE A 53 4.99 -9.93 10.26
CA ILE A 53 6.12 -10.70 9.74
C ILE A 53 5.63 -11.99 9.09
N TYR A 54 4.69 -12.73 9.67
CA TYR A 54 4.09 -13.93 9.10
C TYR A 54 3.28 -13.61 7.87
N ILE A 55 2.58 -12.47 7.78
CA ILE A 55 1.88 -12.04 6.57
C ILE A 55 2.89 -11.73 5.47
N LEU A 56 3.95 -10.98 5.77
CA LEU A 56 5.04 -10.69 4.82
C LEU A 56 5.78 -11.97 4.40
N LEU A 57 6.05 -12.88 5.34
CA LEU A 57 6.63 -14.21 5.05
C LEU A 57 5.66 -15.07 4.26
N THR A 58 4.36 -15.04 4.54
CA THR A 58 3.36 -15.82 3.79
C THR A 58 3.19 -15.27 2.39
N LEU A 59 3.26 -13.95 2.20
CA LEU A 59 3.34 -13.30 0.89
C LEU A 59 4.61 -13.68 0.13
N PHE A 60 5.77 -13.63 0.79
CA PHE A 60 7.03 -14.12 0.24
C PHE A 60 6.95 -15.61 -0.13
N MET A 61 6.28 -16.40 0.70
CA MET A 61 6.09 -17.83 0.48
C MET A 61 4.91 -18.13 -0.44
N LEU A 62 4.08 -17.18 -0.89
CA LEU A 62 3.00 -17.46 -1.85
C LEU A 62 3.58 -17.80 -3.24
N GLY A 63 4.69 -17.17 -3.64
CA GLY A 63 5.49 -17.63 -4.77
C GLY A 63 6.02 -19.06 -4.57
N SER A 64 6.39 -19.40 -3.33
CA SER A 64 6.81 -20.75 -2.92
C SER A 64 5.66 -21.74 -2.71
N ILE A 65 4.43 -21.29 -2.48
CA ILE A 65 3.24 -22.15 -2.30
C ILE A 65 2.79 -22.67 -3.67
N PHE A 66 2.97 -21.91 -4.75
CA PHE A 66 2.85 -22.44 -6.11
C PHE A 66 3.93 -23.48 -6.44
N HIS A 67 5.12 -23.39 -5.85
CA HIS A 67 6.17 -24.42 -5.93
C HIS A 67 5.79 -25.72 -5.18
N LEU A 68 4.83 -25.67 -4.25
CA LEU A 68 4.27 -26.84 -3.55
C LEU A 68 3.03 -27.44 -4.26
N LEU A 69 2.32 -26.66 -5.08
CA LEU A 69 1.10 -27.07 -5.78
C LEU A 69 1.32 -27.46 -7.25
N GLY A 70 2.49 -27.17 -7.81
CA GLY A 70 2.91 -27.54 -9.17
C GLY A 70 4.32 -28.14 -9.16
N ASN A 71 4.59 -29.01 -10.14
CA ASN A 71 5.86 -29.72 -10.30
C ASN A 71 7.07 -28.81 -10.03
N ILE A 72 8.06 -29.36 -9.31
CA ILE A 72 9.18 -28.71 -8.60
C ILE A 72 10.14 -27.92 -9.55
N ASN A 73 9.87 -27.85 -10.85
CA ASN A 73 10.79 -27.37 -11.89
C ASN A 73 10.38 -26.03 -12.56
N ASP A 74 9.29 -25.38 -12.17
CA ASP A 74 8.68 -24.31 -12.99
C ASP A 74 9.45 -22.97 -13.08
N PHE A 75 10.37 -22.70 -12.14
CA PHE A 75 11.30 -21.56 -12.17
C PHE A 75 12.76 -22.01 -12.30
N TYR A 76 12.99 -23.26 -12.69
CA TYR A 76 14.31 -23.81 -13.00
C TYR A 76 14.36 -24.15 -14.48
N GLY A 77 15.45 -23.82 -15.16
CA GLY A 77 15.57 -23.99 -16.62
C GLY A 77 15.39 -22.67 -17.35
N VAL A 78 14.50 -22.60 -18.34
CA VAL A 78 14.36 -21.44 -19.23
C VAL A 78 13.00 -20.75 -19.12
N TYR A 79 12.93 -19.46 -19.43
CA TYR A 79 11.66 -18.75 -19.53
C TYR A 79 10.81 -19.32 -20.65
N THR A 80 9.62 -19.79 -20.28
CA THR A 80 8.58 -20.20 -21.24
C THR A 80 7.37 -19.28 -21.10
N VAL A 81 6.45 -19.33 -22.06
CA VAL A 81 5.17 -18.62 -21.96
C VAL A 81 4.42 -19.03 -20.68
N ALA A 82 4.48 -20.32 -20.30
CA ALA A 82 3.88 -20.81 -19.06
C ALA A 82 4.53 -20.17 -17.82
N THR A 83 5.86 -20.05 -17.78
CA THR A 83 6.58 -19.36 -16.69
C THR A 83 6.16 -17.90 -16.56
N LEU A 84 6.02 -17.18 -17.68
CA LEU A 84 5.58 -15.77 -17.66
C LEU A 84 4.11 -15.63 -17.22
N LEU A 85 3.21 -16.50 -17.67
CA LEU A 85 1.81 -16.48 -17.24
C LEU A 85 1.67 -16.76 -15.73
N ARG A 86 2.48 -17.68 -15.19
CA ARG A 86 2.53 -17.94 -13.75
C ARG A 86 3.08 -16.74 -12.98
N LEU A 87 4.12 -16.09 -13.49
CA LEU A 87 4.65 -14.86 -12.89
C LEU A 87 3.57 -13.76 -12.82
N CYS A 88 2.83 -13.53 -13.90
CA CYS A 88 1.68 -12.62 -13.90
C CYS A 88 0.59 -13.01 -12.88
N THR A 89 0.34 -14.32 -12.72
CA THR A 89 -0.62 -14.84 -11.74
C THR A 89 -0.17 -14.58 -10.30
N ILE A 90 1.11 -14.78 -10.02
CA ILE A 90 1.71 -14.46 -8.71
C ILE A 90 1.56 -12.96 -8.42
N TRP A 91 1.90 -12.09 -9.37
CA TRP A 91 1.75 -10.64 -9.18
C TRP A 91 0.32 -10.23 -8.89
N PHE A 92 -0.64 -10.81 -9.62
CA PHE A 92 -2.05 -10.56 -9.39
C PHE A 92 -2.49 -11.02 -7.99
N LEU A 93 -2.06 -12.21 -7.56
CA LEU A 93 -2.40 -12.75 -6.25
C LEU A 93 -1.77 -11.93 -5.12
N GLU A 94 -0.50 -11.54 -5.24
CA GLU A 94 0.17 -10.65 -4.29
C GLU A 94 -0.59 -9.33 -4.16
N PHE A 95 -0.92 -8.70 -5.29
CA PHE A 95 -1.67 -7.46 -5.35
C PHE A 95 -3.02 -7.56 -4.64
N VAL A 96 -3.80 -8.61 -4.94
CA VAL A 96 -5.12 -8.84 -4.34
C VAL A 96 -4.99 -9.12 -2.85
N CYS A 97 -4.06 -9.99 -2.44
CA CYS A 97 -3.81 -10.33 -1.04
C CYS A 97 -3.42 -9.09 -0.23
N LEU A 98 -2.44 -8.32 -0.69
CA LEU A 98 -1.97 -7.09 0.00
C LEU A 98 -3.08 -6.04 0.10
N THR A 99 -3.86 -5.87 -0.96
CA THR A 99 -5.02 -4.96 -0.95
C THR A 99 -6.08 -5.42 0.06
N PHE A 100 -6.41 -6.71 0.07
CA PHE A 100 -7.35 -7.29 1.02
C PHE A 100 -6.86 -7.15 2.47
N PHE A 101 -5.59 -7.46 2.74
CA PHE A 101 -4.99 -7.33 4.07
C PHE A 101 -5.01 -5.89 4.54
N THR A 102 -4.55 -4.95 3.72
CA THR A 102 -4.60 -3.53 4.02
C THR A 102 -6.01 -3.07 4.33
N HIS A 103 -7.00 -3.52 3.56
CA HIS A 103 -8.40 -3.22 3.84
C HIS A 103 -8.88 -3.78 5.18
N ARG A 104 -8.50 -5.02 5.52
CA ARG A 104 -8.88 -5.66 6.79
C ARG A 104 -8.17 -5.05 8.00
N ILE A 105 -6.94 -4.59 7.81
CA ILE A 105 -6.11 -4.00 8.86
C ILE A 105 -6.55 -2.56 9.14
N LEU A 106 -6.69 -1.74 8.10
CA LEU A 106 -6.94 -0.30 8.23
C LEU A 106 -8.42 0.07 8.16
N TYR A 107 -9.29 -0.71 7.52
CA TYR A 107 -10.63 -0.23 7.17
C TYR A 107 -11.78 -1.13 7.63
N LYS A 108 -11.49 -2.28 8.27
CA LYS A 108 -12.52 -3.23 8.74
C LYS A 108 -13.55 -2.59 9.68
N ASN A 109 -13.11 -1.72 10.58
CA ASN A 109 -13.96 -1.13 11.60
C ASN A 109 -14.56 0.22 11.17
N LEU A 110 -14.49 0.58 9.87
CA LEU A 110 -15.08 1.82 9.36
C LEU A 110 -16.62 1.83 9.40
N LYS A 111 -17.26 0.68 9.63
CA LYS A 111 -18.73 0.61 9.80
C LYS A 111 -19.19 1.19 11.14
N ASP A 112 -18.31 1.13 12.15
CA ASP A 112 -18.57 1.55 13.53
C ASP A 112 -17.73 2.81 13.84
N VAL A 113 -17.86 3.83 12.98
CA VAL A 113 -17.13 5.10 13.11
C VAL A 113 -17.90 6.09 13.97
N GLU A 114 -17.17 6.74 14.87
CA GLU A 114 -17.67 7.87 15.66
C GLU A 114 -17.00 9.17 15.17
N PRO A 115 -17.64 10.33 15.33
CA PRO A 115 -16.97 11.61 15.11
C PRO A 115 -15.75 11.74 16.05
N ALA A 116 -14.61 12.15 15.49
CA ALA A 116 -13.43 12.47 16.27
C ALA A 116 -13.37 13.98 16.55
N SER A 117 -12.72 14.35 17.64
CA SER A 117 -12.41 15.75 17.92
C SER A 117 -11.22 16.23 17.07
N LYS A 118 -11.11 17.54 16.87
CA LYS A 118 -9.93 18.15 16.24
C LYS A 118 -8.65 17.90 17.05
N HIS A 119 -8.79 17.80 18.37
CA HIS A 119 -7.66 17.51 19.24
C HIS A 119 -7.11 16.10 18.96
N GLU A 120 -7.99 15.10 18.85
CA GLU A 120 -7.61 13.74 18.43
C GLU A 120 -7.02 13.72 17.02
N LEU A 121 -7.59 14.47 16.07
CA LEU A 121 -6.99 14.62 14.73
C LEU A 121 -5.57 15.19 14.81
N GLY A 122 -5.35 16.23 15.60
CA GLY A 122 -4.03 16.82 15.80
C GLY A 122 -3.02 15.86 16.44
N GLN A 123 -3.46 15.08 17.41
CA GLN A 123 -2.63 14.04 18.02
C GLN A 123 -2.28 12.93 17.02
N ALA A 124 -3.25 12.48 16.22
CA ALA A 124 -3.04 11.46 15.19
C ALA A 124 -2.02 11.88 14.13
N ILE A 125 -2.05 13.16 13.73
CA ILE A 125 -1.06 13.72 12.80
C ILE A 125 0.33 13.70 13.44
N ARG A 126 0.43 14.11 14.72
CA ARG A 126 1.71 14.17 15.45
C ARG A 126 2.30 12.79 15.74
N SER A 127 1.47 11.78 15.98
CA SER A 127 1.90 10.40 16.21
C SER A 127 2.23 9.64 14.92
N ASN A 128 1.89 10.18 13.75
CA ASN A 128 2.08 9.50 12.48
C ASN A 128 3.58 9.38 12.09
N ASN A 129 4.01 8.17 11.73
CA ASN A 129 5.39 7.88 11.33
C ASN A 129 5.87 8.69 10.12
N ILE A 130 5.02 8.87 9.09
CA ILE A 130 5.36 9.66 7.90
C ILE A 130 5.60 11.11 8.30
N TRP A 131 4.76 11.65 9.20
CA TRP A 131 4.94 13.01 9.71
C TRP A 131 6.22 13.15 10.53
N ASN A 132 6.62 12.09 11.22
CA ASN A 132 7.81 12.07 12.06
C ASN A 132 9.13 12.05 11.29
N ILE A 133 9.11 11.65 10.01
CA ILE A 133 10.27 11.76 9.11
C ILE A 133 10.65 13.23 8.86
N PHE A 134 9.69 14.14 8.84
CA PHE A 134 9.97 15.56 8.59
C PHE A 134 10.46 16.27 9.85
N SER A 135 11.61 16.95 9.78
CA SER A 135 12.13 17.79 10.87
C SER A 135 11.19 18.96 11.16
N ASP A 136 10.88 19.77 10.14
CA ASP A 136 9.89 20.85 10.24
C ASP A 136 8.47 20.27 10.27
N LYS A 137 7.65 20.66 11.25
CA LYS A 137 6.23 20.27 11.38
C LYS A 137 5.28 21.25 10.69
N LYS A 138 5.68 21.83 9.55
CA LYS A 138 4.81 22.64 8.68
C LYS A 138 4.62 22.00 7.31
N VAL A 139 3.39 22.02 6.78
CA VAL A 139 3.16 21.59 5.40
C VAL A 139 3.64 22.69 4.45
N THR A 140 4.66 22.37 3.65
CA THR A 140 5.22 23.25 2.63
C THR A 140 4.89 22.73 1.23
N THR A 141 4.94 23.63 0.24
CA THR A 141 4.79 23.24 -1.18
C THR A 141 5.85 22.21 -1.57
N SER A 142 7.09 22.35 -1.09
CA SER A 142 8.18 21.41 -1.34
C SER A 142 7.85 19.99 -0.89
N LYS A 143 7.23 19.80 0.29
CA LYS A 143 6.80 18.46 0.76
C LYS A 143 5.73 17.83 -0.14
N LYS A 144 4.82 18.64 -0.67
CA LYS A 144 3.82 18.16 -1.65
C LYS A 144 4.46 17.79 -2.98
N ILE A 145 5.44 18.57 -3.45
CA ILE A 145 6.21 18.26 -4.67
C ILE A 145 6.99 16.95 -4.49
N ILE A 146 7.68 16.77 -3.36
CA ILE A 146 8.38 15.52 -3.04
C ILE A 146 7.42 14.33 -3.06
N ALA A 147 6.23 14.45 -2.45
CA ALA A 147 5.22 13.40 -2.48
C ALA A 147 4.78 13.05 -3.92
N TRP A 148 4.66 14.05 -4.80
CA TRP A 148 4.40 13.84 -6.24
C TRP A 148 5.57 13.13 -6.93
N ILE A 149 6.81 13.58 -6.71
CA ILE A 149 8.01 12.96 -7.30
C ILE A 149 8.12 11.49 -6.92
N VAL A 150 7.93 11.16 -5.63
CA VAL A 150 7.96 9.77 -5.15
C VAL A 150 6.85 8.94 -5.81
N THR A 151 5.64 9.50 -5.91
CA THR A 151 4.52 8.80 -6.56
C THR A 151 4.80 8.54 -8.04
N LEU A 152 5.32 9.53 -8.76
CA LEU A 152 5.68 9.40 -10.17
C LEU A 152 6.84 8.42 -10.37
N ALA A 153 7.87 8.46 -9.52
CA ALA A 153 8.99 7.52 -9.59
C ALA A 153 8.52 6.07 -9.46
N ILE A 154 7.61 5.79 -8.52
CA ILE A 154 7.03 4.45 -8.35
C ILE A 154 6.15 4.07 -9.55
N ALA A 155 5.38 5.02 -10.10
CA ALA A 155 4.57 4.79 -11.30
C ALA A 155 5.44 4.45 -12.52
N PHE A 156 6.51 5.20 -12.76
CA PHE A 156 7.46 4.95 -13.84
C PHE A 156 8.22 3.65 -13.63
N ALA A 157 8.66 3.33 -12.41
CA ALA A 157 9.28 2.05 -12.11
C ALA A 157 8.34 0.88 -12.39
N SER A 158 7.05 1.03 -12.05
CA SER A 158 6.03 0.02 -12.34
C SER A 158 5.89 -0.18 -13.85
N ILE A 159 5.50 0.87 -14.59
CA ILE A 159 5.31 0.77 -16.05
C ILE A 159 6.61 0.33 -16.76
N GLY A 160 7.77 0.77 -16.27
CA GLY A 160 9.08 0.45 -16.80
C GLY A 160 9.40 -1.05 -16.79
N VAL A 161 9.02 -1.79 -15.75
CA VAL A 161 9.27 -3.25 -15.70
C VAL A 161 8.48 -3.97 -16.80
N ILE A 162 7.23 -3.60 -17.05
CA ILE A 162 6.43 -4.18 -18.13
C ILE A 162 7.06 -3.88 -19.49
N TYR A 163 7.50 -2.65 -19.70
CA TYR A 163 8.18 -2.24 -20.93
C TYR A 163 9.50 -2.99 -21.15
N VAL A 164 10.34 -3.12 -20.11
CA VAL A 164 11.60 -3.86 -20.17
C VAL A 164 11.34 -5.31 -20.53
N LEU A 165 10.40 -6.00 -19.86
CA LEU A 165 10.06 -7.39 -20.18
C LEU A 165 9.57 -7.55 -21.62
N TYR A 166 8.73 -6.63 -22.08
CA TYR A 166 8.27 -6.62 -23.47
C TYR A 166 9.44 -6.48 -24.45
N LYS A 167 10.34 -5.52 -24.22
CA LYS A 167 11.50 -5.29 -25.09
C LYS A 167 12.51 -6.43 -25.06
N THR A 168 12.83 -6.94 -23.88
CA THR A 168 13.71 -8.11 -23.71
C THR A 168 13.14 -9.33 -24.45
N ASN A 169 11.81 -9.49 -24.48
CA ASN A 169 11.17 -10.54 -25.26
C ASN A 169 11.22 -10.29 -26.78
N GLU A 170 10.94 -9.05 -27.21
CA GLU A 170 11.03 -8.64 -28.62
C GLU A 170 12.44 -8.87 -29.20
N ASP A 171 13.47 -8.57 -28.41
CA ASP A 171 14.88 -8.75 -28.77
C ASP A 171 15.34 -10.23 -28.67
N GLY A 172 14.45 -11.15 -28.28
CA GLY A 172 14.73 -12.58 -28.19
C GLY A 172 15.48 -13.02 -26.93
N TYR A 173 15.73 -12.12 -25.97
CA TYR A 173 16.50 -12.37 -24.75
C TYR A 173 15.68 -12.86 -23.55
N LEU A 174 14.37 -13.07 -23.71
CA LEU A 174 13.49 -13.57 -22.64
C LEU A 174 13.15 -15.04 -22.84
N LEU A 175 12.24 -15.36 -23.77
CA LEU A 175 11.82 -16.74 -24.00
C LEU A 175 12.98 -17.63 -24.46
N GLY A 176 13.08 -18.81 -23.88
CA GLY A 176 14.16 -19.76 -24.13
C GLY A 176 15.47 -19.44 -23.41
N HIS A 177 15.60 -18.29 -22.75
CA HIS A 177 16.78 -17.97 -21.94
C HIS A 177 16.68 -18.57 -20.55
N ALA A 178 17.83 -18.97 -20.01
CA ALA A 178 17.91 -19.53 -18.67
C ALA A 178 17.44 -18.52 -17.62
N ILE A 179 16.63 -18.99 -16.68
CA ILE A 179 16.16 -18.22 -15.54
C ILE A 179 17.34 -18.04 -14.59
N GLY A 180 17.74 -16.79 -14.36
CA GLY A 180 18.76 -16.41 -13.42
C GLY A 180 18.19 -15.82 -12.14
N ASN A 181 19.04 -15.12 -11.39
CA ASN A 181 18.68 -14.51 -10.11
C ASN A 181 17.70 -13.32 -10.25
N GLU A 182 17.53 -12.79 -11.47
CA GLU A 182 16.53 -11.74 -11.75
C GLU A 182 15.10 -12.19 -11.44
N ILE A 183 14.83 -13.51 -11.41
CA ILE A 183 13.52 -14.04 -11.04
C ILE A 183 13.07 -13.57 -9.65
N PHE A 184 13.98 -13.41 -8.70
CA PHE A 184 13.63 -12.90 -7.37
C PHE A 184 13.11 -11.48 -7.44
N ALA A 185 13.76 -10.60 -8.21
CA ALA A 185 13.31 -9.22 -8.41
C ALA A 185 11.96 -9.18 -9.13
N LEU A 186 11.77 -10.05 -10.13
CA LEU A 186 10.51 -10.19 -10.84
C LEU A 186 9.39 -10.66 -9.91
N LEU A 187 9.63 -11.63 -9.02
CA LEU A 187 8.62 -12.09 -8.07
C LEU A 187 8.12 -10.96 -7.15
N PHE A 188 8.98 -10.02 -6.74
CA PHE A 188 8.58 -8.87 -5.91
C PHE A 188 7.78 -7.78 -6.65
N TYR A 189 7.60 -7.89 -7.96
CA TYR A 189 6.96 -6.83 -8.73
C TYR A 189 5.46 -6.65 -8.40
N GLY A 190 4.75 -7.72 -8.00
CA GLY A 190 3.35 -7.61 -7.53
C GLY A 190 3.20 -6.72 -6.30
N PHE A 191 4.19 -6.73 -5.40
CA PHE A 191 4.26 -5.80 -4.27
C PHE A 191 4.41 -4.34 -4.72
N LEU A 192 5.20 -4.07 -5.78
CA LEU A 192 5.35 -2.72 -6.34
C LEU A 192 4.02 -2.19 -6.90
N LEU A 193 3.29 -3.04 -7.63
CA LEU A 193 1.94 -2.71 -8.13
C LEU A 193 0.98 -2.37 -6.98
N PHE A 194 1.05 -3.12 -5.87
CA PHE A 194 0.26 -2.81 -4.68
C PHE A 194 0.65 -1.46 -4.06
N ILE A 195 1.95 -1.16 -3.92
CA ILE A 195 2.40 0.15 -3.40
C ILE A 195 1.85 1.27 -4.27
N LEU A 196 1.98 1.15 -5.60
CA LEU A 196 1.47 2.13 -6.55
C LEU A 196 -0.03 2.35 -6.35
N TYR A 197 -0.79 1.26 -6.27
CA TYR A 197 -2.21 1.33 -5.99
C TYR A 197 -2.51 2.06 -4.67
N TYR A 198 -1.78 1.72 -3.61
CA TYR A 198 -2.00 2.26 -2.28
C TYR A 198 -1.70 3.77 -2.20
N ILE A 199 -0.59 4.23 -2.77
CA ILE A 199 -0.16 5.64 -2.72
C ILE A 199 -0.96 6.54 -3.67
N ILE A 200 -1.56 6.01 -4.72
CA ILE A 200 -2.40 6.82 -5.62
C ILE A 200 -3.87 6.80 -5.15
N TRP A 201 -4.43 5.62 -4.87
CA TRP A 201 -5.88 5.45 -4.71
C TRP A 201 -6.38 5.32 -3.27
N GLU A 202 -5.65 4.60 -2.40
CA GLU A 202 -6.08 4.33 -1.02
C GLU A 202 -5.70 5.46 -0.07
N ASN A 203 -4.42 5.55 0.30
CA ASN A 203 -3.93 6.49 1.30
C ASN A 203 -2.86 7.40 0.70
N ASN A 204 -3.32 8.23 -0.23
CA ASN A 204 -2.45 9.12 -0.99
C ASN A 204 -1.77 10.18 -0.11
N LEU A 205 -0.44 10.20 -0.15
CA LEU A 205 0.38 11.09 0.67
C LEU A 205 0.11 12.57 0.40
N ILE A 206 -0.18 12.94 -0.85
CA ILE A 206 -0.50 14.33 -1.22
C ILE A 206 -1.83 14.76 -0.58
N ARG A 207 -2.85 13.88 -0.62
CA ARG A 207 -4.15 14.12 0.03
C ARG A 207 -3.99 14.18 1.55
N TRP A 208 -3.19 13.29 2.12
CA TRP A 208 -2.85 13.29 3.54
C TRP A 208 -2.18 14.62 3.95
N LEU A 209 -1.15 15.06 3.22
CA LEU A 209 -0.47 16.36 3.45
C LEU A 209 -1.42 17.54 3.26
N ASP A 210 -2.37 17.46 2.33
CA ASP A 210 -3.37 18.51 2.15
C ASP A 210 -4.31 18.63 3.35
N ILE A 211 -4.75 17.52 3.94
CA ILE A 211 -5.55 17.50 5.17
C ILE A 211 -4.76 18.09 6.33
N VAL A 212 -3.50 17.69 6.50
CA VAL A 212 -2.63 18.28 7.54
C VAL A 212 -2.47 19.78 7.32
N GLY A 213 -2.27 20.21 6.08
CA GLY A 213 -2.15 21.64 5.76
C GLY A 213 -3.42 22.42 6.07
N LYS A 214 -4.60 21.85 5.80
CA LYS A 214 -5.91 22.43 6.16
C LYS A 214 -6.10 22.50 7.67
N TYR A 215 -5.71 21.45 8.40
CA TYR A 215 -5.72 21.43 9.86
C TYR A 215 -4.84 22.55 10.44
N GLN A 216 -3.61 22.67 9.98
CA GLN A 216 -2.67 23.71 10.43
C GLN A 216 -3.17 25.13 10.17
N LYS A 217 -3.85 25.35 9.04
CA LYS A 217 -4.43 26.65 8.68
C LYS A 217 -5.80 26.90 9.32
N ARG A 218 -6.29 26.01 10.21
CA ARG A 218 -7.63 26.05 10.82
C ARG A 218 -8.76 26.18 9.79
N LYS A 219 -8.58 25.54 8.63
CA LYS A 219 -9.56 25.54 7.51
C LYS A 219 -10.50 24.33 7.53
N LEU A 220 -10.43 23.51 8.58
CA LEU A 220 -11.33 22.37 8.82
C LEU A 220 -12.53 22.78 9.69
N ASP A 221 -12.98 24.02 9.47
CA ASP A 221 -13.95 24.76 10.27
C ASP A 221 -15.08 25.26 9.36
N LYS A 222 -15.85 24.33 8.78
CA LYS A 222 -17.21 24.52 8.26
C LYS A 222 -17.90 23.17 8.18
#